data_AF-A0A8I1M7X5-F1
#
_entry.id   AF-A0A8I1M7X5-F1
#
_cell.length_a   1.000
_cell.length_b   1.000
_cell.length_c   1.000
_cell.angle_alpha   90.00
_cell.angle_beta   90.00
_cell.angle_gamma   90.00
#
_symmetry.space_group_name_H-M   'P 1'
#
loop_
_entity.id
_entity.type
_entity.pdbx_description
1 polymer ?
#
loop_
_entity_poly.entity_id
_entity_poly.type
_entity_poly.pdbx_seq_one_letter_code
_entity_poly.pdbx_strand_id
1 'polypeptide(L)'
;MNTESDAHVIERLTGQILPALPMSATNDQMVDLSSLSGRTVVYAYPRTAEPGVPSPDGWDEIPGAKGCTPQSCSFRDHAVELRAVGVENLYGLSSQTTDYQKEAAERLHLPFALLSDADHRFKEAMAMPDFEAGGMRLFKRLTMVIDDGKITRVFYPVDDPAADAENVLKWCGENPR
;
A
#
# COMPACT_ATOMS: atom_id res chain seq x y z
N MET A 1 20.00 0.04 -16.85
CA MET A 1 18.55 0.21 -16.62
C MET A 1 18.35 1.62 -16.11
N ASN A 2 17.53 2.45 -16.76
CA ASN A 2 17.19 3.77 -16.22
C ASN A 2 16.33 3.52 -14.98
N THR A 3 16.93 3.63 -13.80
CA THR A 3 16.17 3.74 -12.55
C THR A 3 15.47 5.09 -12.56
N GLU A 4 14.14 5.08 -12.69
CA GLU A 4 13.28 6.25 -12.47
C GLU A 4 13.60 6.86 -11.09
N SER A 5 13.74 8.18 -11.01
CA SER A 5 14.00 8.85 -9.74
C SER A 5 12.75 8.88 -8.88
N ASP A 6 12.91 8.92 -7.56
CA ASP A 6 11.75 8.92 -6.65
C ASP A 6 10.85 10.13 -6.85
N ALA A 7 11.43 11.29 -7.19
CA ALA A 7 10.67 12.49 -7.53
C ALA A 7 9.77 12.29 -8.77
N HIS A 8 10.26 11.58 -9.78
CA HIS A 8 9.48 11.33 -11.00
C HIS A 8 8.33 10.35 -10.72
N VAL A 9 8.53 9.35 -9.86
CA VAL A 9 7.44 8.45 -9.42
C VAL A 9 6.33 9.25 -8.74
N ILE A 10 6.68 10.14 -7.80
CA ILE A 10 5.71 10.98 -7.08
C ILE A 10 4.96 11.89 -8.04
N GLU A 11 5.68 12.60 -8.92
CA GLU A 11 5.11 13.52 -9.90
C GLU A 11 4.13 12.81 -10.83
N ARG A 12 4.53 11.63 -11.33
CA ARG A 12 3.72 10.84 -12.24
C ARG A 12 2.44 10.33 -11.59
N LEU A 13 2.52 9.78 -10.38
CA LEU A 13 1.36 9.19 -9.69
C LEU A 13 0.41 10.25 -9.12
N THR A 14 0.96 11.37 -8.61
CA THR A 14 0.14 12.43 -8.03
C THR A 14 -0.73 13.08 -9.11
N GLY A 15 -2.03 13.16 -8.84
CA GLY A 15 -3.01 13.72 -9.76
C GLY A 15 -3.62 12.71 -10.73
N GLN A 16 -3.14 11.46 -10.78
CA GLN A 16 -3.77 10.43 -11.60
C GLN A 16 -5.17 10.08 -11.10
N ILE A 17 -6.07 9.85 -12.06
CA ILE A 17 -7.37 9.22 -11.81
C ILE A 17 -7.15 7.71 -11.83
N LEU A 18 -7.62 7.03 -10.80
CA LEU A 18 -7.50 5.59 -10.69
C LEU A 18 -8.34 4.90 -11.77
N PRO A 19 -7.82 3.82 -12.37
CA PRO A 19 -8.56 3.01 -13.33
C PRO A 19 -9.65 2.20 -12.61
N ALA A 20 -10.76 1.96 -13.30
CA ALA A 20 -11.81 1.05 -12.85
C ALA A 20 -11.33 -0.41 -12.90
N LEU A 21 -10.60 -0.81 -11.86
CA LEU A 21 -9.99 -2.12 -11.70
C LEU A 21 -10.32 -2.67 -10.31
N PRO A 22 -11.43 -3.43 -10.19
CA PRO A 22 -11.77 -4.08 -8.93
C PRO A 22 -10.71 -5.12 -8.53
N MET A 23 -10.25 -5.05 -7.28
CA MET A 23 -9.32 -6.01 -6.69
C MET A 23 -9.99 -6.81 -5.57
N SER A 24 -9.57 -8.07 -5.40
CA SER A 24 -10.04 -8.89 -4.28
C SER A 24 -9.46 -8.40 -2.96
N ALA A 25 -10.33 -8.26 -1.96
CA ALA A 25 -9.99 -7.83 -0.61
C ALA A 25 -10.09 -9.00 0.39
N THR A 26 -9.40 -8.88 1.52
CA THR A 26 -9.40 -9.92 2.57
C THR A 26 -10.74 -10.10 3.29
N ASN A 27 -11.68 -9.17 3.12
CA ASN A 27 -13.04 -9.25 3.64
C ASN A 27 -14.04 -9.86 2.63
N ASP A 28 -13.53 -10.61 1.63
CA ASP A 28 -14.31 -11.26 0.57
C ASP A 28 -15.06 -10.32 -0.38
N GLN A 29 -14.72 -9.03 -0.37
CA GLN A 29 -15.27 -8.04 -1.30
C GLN A 29 -14.35 -7.81 -2.50
N MET A 30 -14.95 -7.35 -3.60
CA MET A 30 -14.24 -6.72 -4.70
C MET A 30 -14.27 -5.21 -4.50
N VAL A 31 -13.10 -4.59 -4.37
CA VAL A 31 -12.96 -3.14 -4.12
C VAL A 31 -12.46 -2.47 -5.39
N ASP A 32 -13.25 -1.54 -5.92
CA ASP A 32 -12.83 -0.64 -6.99
C ASP A 32 -12.51 0.74 -6.43
N LEU A 33 -11.20 1.03 -6.29
CA LEU A 33 -10.71 2.28 -5.71
C LEU A 33 -11.11 3.52 -6.52
N SER A 34 -11.41 3.39 -7.82
CA SER A 34 -11.85 4.51 -8.67
C SER A 34 -13.29 4.96 -8.35
N SER A 35 -14.08 4.08 -7.74
CA SER A 35 -15.49 4.29 -7.44
C SER A 35 -15.76 4.75 -6.01
N LEU A 36 -14.74 4.72 -5.15
CA LEU A 36 -14.87 5.13 -3.75
C LEU A 36 -14.98 6.65 -3.66
N SER A 37 -16.08 7.14 -3.08
CA SER A 37 -16.16 8.51 -2.60
C SER A 37 -15.34 8.66 -1.32
N GLY A 38 -14.98 9.90 -1.00
CA GLY A 38 -14.27 10.14 0.24
C GLY A 38 -12.76 10.12 0.08
N ARG A 39 -12.09 10.32 1.22
CA ARG A 39 -10.65 10.11 1.31
C ARG A 39 -10.36 8.65 1.59
N THR A 40 -9.53 8.06 0.74
CA THR A 40 -9.03 6.70 0.85
C THR A 40 -7.51 6.72 0.99
N VAL A 41 -6.99 5.98 1.95
CA VAL A 41 -5.55 5.74 2.10
C VAL A 41 -5.23 4.30 1.66
N VAL A 42 -4.26 4.15 0.77
CA VAL A 42 -3.75 2.85 0.33
C VAL A 42 -2.24 2.81 0.51
N TYR A 43 -1.75 1.94 1.40
CA TYR A 43 -0.32 1.71 1.55
C TYR A 43 0.09 0.43 0.80
N ALA A 44 1.03 0.56 -0.13
CA ALA A 44 1.59 -0.54 -0.89
C ALA A 44 2.86 -1.07 -0.20
N TYR A 45 3.02 -2.39 -0.14
CA TYR A 45 4.19 -3.03 0.43
C TYR A 45 4.64 -4.25 -0.40
N PRO A 46 5.94 -4.58 -0.35
CA PRO A 46 6.48 -5.72 -1.09
C PRO A 46 5.85 -7.07 -0.70
N ARG A 47 6.03 -7.48 0.55
CA ARG A 47 5.60 -8.78 1.10
C ARG A 47 5.72 -8.79 2.63
N THR A 48 4.75 -9.32 3.37
CA THR A 48 4.87 -9.52 4.82
C THR A 48 5.69 -10.76 5.15
N ALA A 49 6.22 -10.91 6.37
CA ALA A 49 6.81 -12.20 6.76
C ALA A 49 5.71 -13.23 7.05
N GLU A 50 5.92 -14.47 6.61
CA GLU A 50 5.12 -15.63 7.02
C GLU A 50 5.82 -16.36 8.18
N PRO A 51 5.09 -16.77 9.23
CA PRO A 51 5.68 -17.52 10.34
C PRO A 51 6.36 -18.82 9.87
N GLY A 52 7.63 -19.01 10.23
CA GLY A 52 8.37 -20.23 9.93
C GLY A 52 8.85 -20.38 8.49
N VAL A 53 8.58 -19.39 7.62
CA VAL A 53 9.08 -19.37 6.24
C VAL A 53 10.27 -18.41 6.16
N PRO A 54 11.46 -18.85 5.71
CA PRO A 54 12.60 -17.96 5.54
C PRO A 54 12.31 -16.90 4.46
N SER A 55 12.93 -15.73 4.61
CA SER A 55 12.93 -14.72 3.55
C SER A 55 13.63 -15.26 2.30
N PRO A 56 13.28 -14.77 1.10
CA PRO A 56 14.00 -15.11 -0.12
C PRO A 56 15.50 -14.79 -0.01
N ASP A 57 16.32 -15.50 -0.78
CA ASP A 57 17.75 -15.22 -0.86
C ASP A 57 18.01 -13.76 -1.30
N GLY A 58 18.95 -13.09 -0.61
CA GLY A 58 19.28 -11.69 -0.87
C GLY A 58 18.24 -10.67 -0.41
N TRP A 59 17.10 -11.09 0.18
CA TRP A 59 16.05 -10.20 0.67
C TRP A 59 16.57 -9.11 1.61
N ASP A 60 17.52 -9.48 2.45
CA ASP A 60 18.06 -8.63 3.48
C ASP A 60 18.94 -7.49 2.95
N GLU A 61 19.41 -7.62 1.71
CA GLU A 61 20.28 -6.67 1.03
C GLU A 61 19.48 -5.69 0.15
N ILE A 62 18.19 -5.95 -0.08
CA ILE A 62 17.33 -5.13 -0.93
C ILE A 62 16.76 -3.96 -0.12
N PRO A 63 17.09 -2.69 -0.46
CA PRO A 63 16.54 -1.53 0.22
C PRO A 63 14.99 -1.51 0.16
N GLY A 64 14.35 -1.30 1.32
CA GLY A 64 12.89 -1.22 1.45
C GLY A 64 12.15 -2.57 1.47
N ALA A 65 12.83 -3.70 1.29
CA ALA A 65 12.21 -5.03 1.31
C ALA A 65 11.71 -5.41 2.71
N LYS A 66 12.43 -5.01 3.77
CA LYS A 66 12.00 -5.17 5.17
C LYS A 66 10.99 -4.12 5.59
N GLY A 67 10.21 -4.41 6.64
CA GLY A 67 9.35 -3.43 7.31
C GLY A 67 7.87 -3.46 6.93
N CYS A 68 7.41 -4.44 6.13
CA CYS A 68 5.99 -4.55 5.76
C CYS A 68 5.07 -4.81 6.95
N THR A 69 5.52 -5.62 7.91
CA THR A 69 4.79 -5.83 9.17
C THR A 69 4.75 -4.56 10.02
N PRO A 70 5.87 -3.87 10.32
CA PRO A 70 5.85 -2.56 10.96
C PRO A 70 4.92 -1.53 10.31
N GLN A 71 4.89 -1.45 8.97
CA GLN A 71 3.98 -0.55 8.25
C GLN A 71 2.52 -0.89 8.52
N SER A 72 2.16 -2.17 8.35
CA SER A 72 0.78 -2.63 8.55
C SER A 72 0.33 -2.41 10.00
N CYS A 73 1.22 -2.66 10.96
CA CYS A 73 0.97 -2.39 12.37
C CYS A 73 0.82 -0.88 12.65
N SER A 74 1.64 -0.02 12.04
CA SER A 74 1.52 1.43 12.16
C SER A 74 0.13 1.92 11.72
N PHE A 75 -0.35 1.46 10.56
CA PHE A 75 -1.71 1.79 10.10
C PHE A 75 -2.81 1.20 10.98
N ARG A 76 -2.62 0.00 11.54
CA ARG A 76 -3.55 -0.57 12.52
C ARG A 76 -3.66 0.32 13.75
N ASP A 77 -2.51 0.70 14.30
CA ASP A 77 -2.43 1.42 15.58
C ASP A 77 -2.96 2.86 15.45
N HIS A 78 -2.94 3.44 14.25
CA HIS A 78 -3.48 4.78 13.95
C HIS A 78 -4.83 4.80 13.19
N ALA A 79 -5.49 3.66 13.02
CA ALA A 79 -6.70 3.57 12.18
C ALA A 79 -7.85 4.47 12.69
N VAL A 80 -7.97 4.65 14.01
CA VAL A 80 -9.01 5.47 14.63
C VAL A 80 -8.74 6.96 14.40
N GLU A 81 -7.49 7.39 14.58
CA GLU A 81 -7.05 8.76 14.36
C GLU A 81 -7.16 9.16 12.89
N LEU A 82 -6.77 8.27 11.97
CA LEU A 82 -6.93 8.47 10.53
C LEU A 82 -8.41 8.70 10.17
N ARG A 83 -9.32 7.89 10.73
CA ARG A 83 -10.76 8.09 10.54
C ARG A 83 -11.23 9.43 11.10
N ALA A 84 -10.72 9.84 12.27
CA ALA A 84 -11.07 11.11 12.90
C ALA A 84 -10.66 12.34 12.05
N VAL A 85 -9.61 12.23 11.23
CA VAL A 85 -9.19 13.28 10.29
C VAL A 85 -9.78 13.11 8.88
N GLY A 86 -10.81 12.29 8.73
CA GLY A 86 -11.58 12.18 7.49
C GLY A 86 -11.13 11.09 6.52
N VAL A 87 -10.24 10.16 6.92
CA VAL A 87 -9.97 8.96 6.11
C VAL A 87 -11.14 7.98 6.24
N GLU A 88 -11.96 7.91 5.20
CA GLU A 88 -13.15 7.05 5.16
C GLU A 88 -12.78 5.59 4.91
N ASN A 89 -11.77 5.36 4.07
CA ASN A 89 -11.32 4.03 3.68
C ASN A 89 -9.81 3.88 3.89
N LEU A 90 -9.37 2.74 4.43
CA LEU A 90 -7.97 2.40 4.62
C LEU A 90 -7.74 0.98 4.08
N TYR A 91 -6.74 0.81 3.24
CA TYR A 91 -6.35 -0.49 2.69
C TYR A 91 -4.83 -0.66 2.67
N GLY A 92 -4.36 -1.89 2.88
CA GLY A 92 -3.03 -2.29 2.43
C GLY A 92 -3.10 -2.92 1.03
N LEU A 93 -2.02 -2.87 0.26
CA LEU A 93 -1.96 -3.40 -1.10
C LEU A 93 -0.64 -4.13 -1.34
N SER A 94 -0.69 -5.33 -1.93
CA SER A 94 0.49 -6.06 -2.39
C SER A 94 0.21 -6.90 -3.63
N SER A 95 1.27 -7.41 -4.26
CA SER A 95 1.19 -8.41 -5.33
C SER A 95 0.98 -9.84 -4.81
N GLN A 96 0.76 -10.03 -3.51
CA GLN A 96 0.50 -11.36 -2.93
C GLN A 96 -0.95 -11.78 -3.18
N THR A 97 -1.21 -13.09 -3.18
CA THR A 97 -2.56 -13.66 -3.39
C THR A 97 -3.53 -13.25 -2.29
N THR A 98 -4.84 -13.32 -2.55
CA THR A 98 -5.85 -13.00 -1.55
C THR A 98 -5.74 -13.90 -0.31
N ASP A 99 -5.45 -15.19 -0.45
CA ASP A 99 -5.29 -16.11 0.68
C ASP A 99 -4.09 -15.74 1.55
N TYR A 100 -2.98 -15.35 0.92
CA TYR A 100 -1.80 -14.83 1.62
C TYR A 100 -2.15 -13.56 2.41
N GLN A 101 -2.86 -12.64 1.77
CA GLN A 101 -3.29 -11.40 2.39
C GLN A 101 -4.25 -11.66 3.55
N LYS A 102 -5.15 -12.65 3.46
CA LYS A 102 -6.08 -13.02 4.53
C LYS A 102 -5.34 -13.51 5.76
N GLU A 103 -4.38 -14.43 5.59
CA GLU A 103 -3.50 -14.87 6.68
C GLU A 103 -2.84 -13.68 7.37
N ALA A 104 -2.26 -12.76 6.59
CA ALA A 104 -1.58 -11.60 7.14
C ALA A 104 -2.53 -10.67 7.91
N ALA A 105 -3.72 -10.40 7.37
CA ALA A 105 -4.72 -9.56 8.03
C ALA A 105 -5.17 -10.15 9.36
N GLU A 106 -5.43 -11.46 9.40
CA GLU A 106 -5.85 -12.18 10.61
C GLU A 106 -4.75 -12.20 11.67
N ARG A 107 -3.54 -12.63 11.29
CA ARG A 107 -2.39 -12.72 12.19
C ARG A 107 -1.98 -11.37 12.77
N LEU A 108 -2.09 -10.30 12.00
CA LEU A 108 -1.73 -8.94 12.43
C LEU A 108 -2.89 -8.20 13.11
N HIS A 109 -4.07 -8.81 13.17
CA HIS A 109 -5.29 -8.23 13.72
C HIS A 109 -5.64 -6.88 13.09
N LEU A 110 -5.61 -6.80 11.75
CA LEU A 110 -5.86 -5.55 11.04
C LEU A 110 -7.37 -5.21 11.06
N PRO A 111 -7.77 -3.98 11.43
CA PRO A 111 -9.16 -3.55 11.46
C PRO A 111 -9.66 -3.08 10.08
N PHE A 112 -8.89 -3.35 9.02
CA PHE A 112 -9.14 -2.95 7.65
C PHE A 112 -8.68 -4.06 6.70
N ALA A 113 -9.15 -4.00 5.45
CA ALA A 113 -8.86 -5.04 4.46
C ALA A 113 -7.52 -4.81 3.74
N LEU A 114 -6.92 -5.90 3.28
CA LEU A 114 -5.78 -5.87 2.36
C LEU A 114 -6.27 -6.24 0.95
N LEU A 115 -5.77 -5.54 -0.06
CA LEU A 115 -6.07 -5.74 -1.47
C LEU A 115 -4.98 -6.61 -2.11
N SER A 116 -5.39 -7.48 -3.02
CA SER A 116 -4.51 -8.34 -3.80
C SER A 116 -4.47 -7.89 -5.25
N ASP A 117 -3.26 -7.57 -5.74
CA ASP A 117 -2.94 -7.33 -7.15
C ASP A 117 -2.02 -8.44 -7.67
N ALA A 118 -2.39 -9.71 -7.42
CA ALA A 118 -1.58 -10.87 -7.76
C ALA A 118 -1.41 -11.09 -9.27
N ASP A 119 -2.30 -10.53 -10.09
CA ASP A 119 -2.18 -10.53 -11.55
C ASP A 119 -1.50 -9.26 -12.11
N HIS A 120 -1.07 -8.36 -11.21
CA HIS A 120 -0.38 -7.11 -11.51
C HIS A 120 -1.15 -6.10 -12.36
N ARG A 121 -2.46 -6.25 -12.56
CA ARG A 121 -3.24 -5.35 -13.42
C ARG A 121 -3.24 -3.93 -12.90
N PHE A 122 -3.39 -3.74 -11.58
CA PHE A 122 -3.37 -2.40 -10.99
C PHE A 122 -1.98 -1.78 -11.11
N LYS A 123 -0.93 -2.56 -10.83
CA LYS A 123 0.45 -2.08 -11.02
C LYS A 123 0.74 -1.65 -12.44
N GLU A 124 0.37 -2.44 -13.44
CA GLU A 124 0.63 -2.08 -14.84
C GLU A 124 -0.16 -0.83 -15.25
N ALA A 125 -1.43 -0.72 -14.85
CA ALA A 125 -2.26 0.42 -15.21
C ALA A 125 -1.75 1.74 -14.59
N MET A 126 -1.22 1.68 -13.36
CA MET A 126 -0.69 2.84 -12.64
C MET A 126 0.83 3.04 -12.82
N ALA A 127 1.51 2.10 -13.48
CA ALA A 127 2.96 1.98 -13.50
C ALA A 127 3.57 2.11 -12.08
N MET A 128 3.07 1.35 -11.11
CA MET A 128 3.60 1.39 -9.73
C MET A 128 5.05 0.90 -9.72
N PRO A 129 5.93 1.52 -8.92
CA PRO A 129 7.31 1.10 -8.83
C PRO A 129 7.42 -0.29 -8.19
N ASP A 130 8.32 -1.11 -8.72
CA ASP A 130 8.53 -2.49 -8.30
C ASP A 130 10.01 -2.90 -8.32
N PHE A 131 10.27 -4.12 -7.88
CA PHE A 131 11.55 -4.80 -7.97
C PHE A 131 11.35 -6.31 -8.05
N GLU A 132 12.39 -7.03 -8.47
CA GLU A 132 12.39 -8.50 -8.49
C GLU A 132 13.19 -9.05 -7.30
N ALA A 133 12.64 -10.05 -6.62
CA ALA A 133 13.30 -10.78 -5.54
C ALA A 133 12.78 -12.21 -5.45
N GLY A 134 13.68 -13.20 -5.39
CA GLY A 134 13.28 -14.61 -5.27
C GLY A 134 12.35 -15.10 -6.40
N GLY A 135 12.49 -14.56 -7.62
CA GLY A 135 11.63 -14.87 -8.76
C GLY A 135 10.24 -14.23 -8.72
N MET A 136 9.97 -13.36 -7.74
CA MET A 136 8.73 -12.59 -7.62
C MET A 136 8.92 -11.14 -8.04
N ARG A 137 7.90 -10.55 -8.64
CA ARG A 137 7.80 -9.11 -8.90
C ARG A 137 6.98 -8.45 -7.78
N LEU A 138 7.59 -7.55 -7.03
CA LEU A 138 7.04 -7.00 -5.78
C LEU A 138 7.01 -5.49 -5.82
N PHE A 139 6.03 -4.87 -5.16
CA PHE A 139 5.95 -3.41 -5.10
C PHE A 139 7.09 -2.83 -4.27
N LYS A 140 7.62 -1.70 -4.71
CA LYS A 140 8.31 -0.80 -3.79
C LYS A 140 7.29 -0.19 -2.84
N ARG A 141 7.71 0.07 -1.61
CA ARG A 141 6.86 0.62 -0.56
C ARG A 141 6.49 2.06 -0.88
N LEU A 142 5.21 2.37 -0.90
CA LEU A 142 4.68 3.73 -1.03
C LEU A 142 3.30 3.82 -0.42
N THR A 143 2.86 5.03 -0.08
CA THR A 143 1.49 5.26 0.37
C THR A 143 0.80 6.33 -0.47
N MET A 144 -0.43 6.06 -0.88
CA MET A 144 -1.27 6.97 -1.65
C MET A 144 -2.41 7.48 -0.78
N VAL A 145 -2.65 8.79 -0.83
CA VAL A 145 -3.92 9.39 -0.42
C VAL A 145 -4.71 9.69 -1.68
N ILE A 146 -5.95 9.21 -1.71
CA ILE A 146 -6.85 9.23 -2.85
C ILE A 146 -8.13 9.93 -2.42
N ASP A 147 -8.50 11.01 -3.09
CA ASP A 147 -9.77 11.70 -2.87
C ASP A 147 -10.66 11.47 -4.11
N ASP A 148 -11.81 10.81 -3.92
CA ASP A 148 -12.79 10.53 -4.97
C ASP A 148 -12.18 9.90 -6.25
N GLY A 149 -11.39 8.84 -6.06
CA GLY A 149 -10.73 8.12 -7.15
C GLY A 149 -9.53 8.85 -7.77
N LYS A 150 -9.09 10.01 -7.24
CA LYS A 150 -7.88 10.72 -7.68
C LYS A 150 -6.79 10.69 -6.63
N ILE A 151 -5.56 10.34 -7.00
CA ILE A 151 -4.41 10.42 -6.09
C ILE A 151 -4.09 11.89 -5.81
N THR A 152 -4.19 12.33 -4.55
CA THR A 152 -3.89 13.71 -4.13
C THR A 152 -2.54 13.83 -3.44
N ARG A 153 -2.01 12.72 -2.90
CA ARG A 153 -0.67 12.67 -2.30
C ARG A 153 -0.04 11.29 -2.46
N VAL A 154 1.27 11.27 -2.71
CA VAL A 154 2.10 10.06 -2.65
C VAL A 154 3.23 10.28 -1.65
N PHE A 155 3.41 9.31 -0.75
CA PHE A 155 4.57 9.16 0.13
C PHE A 155 5.48 8.11 -0.49
N TYR A 156 6.60 8.56 -1.07
CA TYR A 156 7.59 7.71 -1.70
C TYR A 156 8.95 8.43 -1.72
N PRO A 157 10.07 7.78 -1.36
CA PRO A 157 10.11 6.49 -0.66
C PRO A 157 9.51 6.58 0.75
N VAL A 158 9.13 5.42 1.31
CA VAL A 158 8.78 5.28 2.73
C VAL A 158 9.96 4.61 3.43
N ASP A 159 10.89 5.45 3.92
CA ASP A 159 12.16 4.99 4.51
C ASP A 159 12.00 4.40 5.91
N ASP A 160 11.07 4.95 6.71
CA ASP A 160 10.66 4.40 8.00
C ASP A 160 9.21 3.90 7.90
N PRO A 161 9.01 2.59 7.67
CA PRO A 161 7.69 2.02 7.55
C PRO A 161 6.88 2.12 8.86
N ALA A 162 7.54 2.18 10.03
CA ALA A 162 6.84 2.29 11.32
C ALA A 162 6.25 3.70 11.53
N ALA A 163 6.83 4.72 10.92
CA ALA A 163 6.35 6.10 10.97
C ALA A 163 5.37 6.47 9.83
N ASP A 164 5.09 5.55 8.91
CA ASP A 164 4.32 5.86 7.70
C ASP A 164 2.89 6.36 8.02
N ALA A 165 2.16 5.66 8.89
CA ALA A 165 0.80 6.07 9.25
C ALA A 165 0.76 7.42 9.97
N GLU A 166 1.78 7.74 10.79
CA GLU A 166 1.90 9.04 11.45
C GLU A 166 2.12 10.16 10.42
N ASN A 167 2.99 9.93 9.42
CA ASN A 167 3.21 10.89 8.33
C ASN A 167 1.93 11.16 7.53
N VAL A 168 1.17 10.11 7.23
CA VAL A 168 -0.13 10.21 6.55
C VAL A 168 -1.15 10.94 7.41
N LEU A 169 -1.24 10.60 8.71
CA LEU A 169 -2.13 11.23 9.67
C LEU A 169 -1.87 12.73 9.76
N LYS A 170 -0.60 13.12 9.91
CA LYS A 170 -0.18 14.53 9.94
C LYS A 170 -0.62 15.27 8.68
N TRP A 171 -0.32 14.71 7.51
CA TRP A 171 -0.69 15.34 6.24
C TRP A 171 -2.20 15.47 6.10
N CYS A 172 -2.98 14.44 6.44
CA CYS A 172 -4.44 14.50 6.38
C CYS A 172 -5.02 15.56 7.31
N GLY A 173 -4.47 15.71 8.52
CA GLY A 173 -4.87 16.76 9.47
C GLY A 173 -4.52 18.18 9.00
N GLU A 174 -3.41 18.35 8.26
CA GLU A 174 -3.00 19.62 7.66
C GLU A 174 -3.75 19.94 6.36
N ASN A 175 -4.35 18.94 5.71
CA ASN A 175 -5.00 19.05 4.41
C ASN A 175 -6.43 18.47 4.46
N PRO A 176 -7.37 19.05 5.23
CA PRO A 176 -8.75 18.57 5.28
C PRO A 176 -9.38 18.59 3.88
N ARG A 177 -10.23 17.59 3.60
CA ARG A 177 -10.99 17.49 2.35
C ARG A 177 -12.12 18.51 2.31
#